data_AF-A0A2V6N390-F1
#
_entry.id   AF-A0A2V6N390-F1
#
_cell.length_a   1.000
_cell.length_b   1.000
_cell.length_c   1.000
_cell.angle_alpha   90.00
_cell.angle_beta   90.00
_cell.angle_gamma   90.00
#
_symmetry.space_group_name_H-M   'P 1'
#
loop_
_entity.id
_entity.type
_entity.pdbx_description
1 polymer ?
#
loop_
_entity_poly.entity_id
_entity_poly.type
_entity_poly.pdbx_seq_one_letter_code
_entity_poly.pdbx_strand_id
1 'polypeptide(L)' 'MIGSVLRALLRTILLALGLADGVFLSEVARLDQIPVEERLRPEAVIEAIAATGKPAFYEKNADGILRRLVPLL' A
#
# COMPACT_ATOMS: atom_id res chain seq x y z
N MET A 1 3.24 -23.36 -4.55
CA MET A 1 2.06 -23.09 -3.70
C MET A 1 2.08 -21.72 -3.00
N ILE A 2 3.16 -20.93 -3.09
CA ILE A 2 3.28 -19.63 -2.38
C ILE A 2 2.49 -18.50 -3.08
N GLY A 3 2.47 -18.48 -4.42
CA GLY A 3 1.80 -17.40 -5.18
C GLY A 3 0.26 -17.29 -5.05
N SER A 4 -0.46 -18.32 -4.61
CA SER A 4 -1.92 -18.23 -4.41
C SER A 4 -2.30 -17.50 -3.12
N VAL A 5 -1.52 -17.70 -2.04
CA VAL A 5 -1.75 -17.06 -0.74
C VAL A 5 -1.45 -15.57 -0.82
N LEU A 6 -0.34 -15.19 -1.46
CA LEU A 6 0.03 -13.79 -1.64
C LEU A 6 -1.03 -13.00 -2.43
N ARG A 7 -1.59 -13.59 -3.50
CA ARG A 7 -2.66 -12.96 -4.29
C ARG A 7 -3.97 -12.83 -3.51
N ALA A 8 -4.31 -13.83 -2.69
CA ALA A 8 -5.47 -13.76 -1.82
C ALA A 8 -5.27 -12.64 -0.78
N LEU A 9 -4.11 -12.59 -0.13
CA LEU A 9 -3.76 -11.58 0.85
C LEU A 9 -3.82 -10.16 0.26
N LEU A 10 -3.30 -9.96 -0.95
CA LEU A 10 -3.34 -8.69 -1.66
C LEU A 10 -4.79 -8.22 -1.89
N ARG A 11 -5.67 -9.12 -2.35
CA ARG A 11 -7.09 -8.79 -2.55
C ARG A 11 -7.77 -8.39 -1.24
N THR A 12 -7.49 -9.11 -0.15
CA THR A 12 -8.07 -8.80 1.16
C THR A 12 -7.58 -7.46 1.70
N ILE A 13 -6.29 -7.13 1.49
CA ILE A 13 -5.70 -5.85 1.88
C ILE A 13 -6.35 -4.70 1.10
N LEU A 14 -6.52 -4.82 -0.21
CA LEU A 14 -7.17 -3.77 -1.02
C LEU A 14 -8.62 -3.54 -0.59
N LEU A 15 -9.37 -4.61 -0.31
CA LEU A 15 -10.73 -4.52 0.20
C LEU A 15 -10.78 -3.80 1.55
N ALA A 16 -9.88 -4.12 2.47
CA ALA A 16 -9.83 -3.49 3.79
C ALA A 16 -9.41 -2.02 3.71
N LEU A 17 -8.39 -1.70 2.90
CA LEU A 17 -7.90 -0.33 2.69
C LEU A 17 -8.95 0.54 1.99
N GLY A 18 -9.74 -0.05 1.10
CA GLY A 18 -10.85 0.61 0.43
C GLY A 18 -11.99 1.05 1.37
N LEU A 19 -11.99 0.66 2.64
CA LEU A 19 -12.96 1.15 3.64
C LEU A 19 -12.51 2.45 4.32
N ALA A 20 -11.21 2.75 4.36
CA ALA A 20 -10.68 3.96 5.01
C ALA A 20 -11.03 5.24 4.23
N ASP A 21 -11.09 6.40 4.88
CA ASP A 21 -11.31 7.69 4.20
C ASP A 21 -10.09 8.16 3.40
N GLY A 22 -8.92 7.59 3.70
CA GLY A 22 -7.67 7.81 2.97
C GLY A 22 -6.60 6.82 3.44
N VAL A 23 -5.55 6.66 2.64
CA VAL A 23 -4.48 5.68 2.91
C VAL A 23 -3.10 6.31 2.72
N PHE A 24 -2.22 6.10 3.70
CA PHE A 24 -0.78 6.32 3.57
C PHE A 24 -0.08 4.97 3.64
N LEU A 25 0.78 4.69 2.68
CA LEU A 25 1.58 3.47 2.64
C LEU A 25 3.06 3.85 2.65
N SER A 26 3.84 3.21 3.52
CA SER A 26 5.31 3.35 3.48
C SER A 26 5.95 2.28 2.60
N GLU A 27 7.24 2.43 2.30
CA GLU A 27 8.06 1.33 1.78
C GLU A 27 7.89 0.06 2.65
N VAL A 28 7.81 -1.10 1.98
CA VAL A 28 7.70 -2.40 2.66
C VAL A 28 9.08 -2.86 3.06
N ALA A 29 9.29 -3.09 4.36
CA ALA A 29 10.55 -3.58 4.89
C ALA A 29 10.93 -4.92 4.25
N ARG A 30 12.22 -5.07 3.92
CA ARG A 30 12.81 -6.32 3.41
C ARG A 30 12.22 -6.82 2.07
N LEU A 31 11.75 -5.91 1.21
CA LEU A 31 11.30 -6.23 -0.15
C LEU A 31 12.35 -7.03 -0.96
N ASP A 32 13.63 -6.76 -0.73
CA ASP A 32 14.77 -7.44 -1.32
C ASP A 32 14.81 -8.95 -1.02
N GLN A 33 14.25 -9.37 0.13
CA GLN A 33 14.20 -10.78 0.56
C GLN A 33 13.05 -11.56 -0.10
N ILE A 34 12.14 -10.87 -0.79
CA ILE A 34 11.01 -11.48 -1.49
C ILE A 34 11.40 -11.65 -2.98
N PRO A 35 11.11 -12.81 -3.60
CA PRO A 35 11.29 -12.99 -5.05
C PRO A 35 10.56 -11.89 -5.82
N VAL A 36 11.15 -11.36 -6.89
CA VAL A 36 10.64 -10.18 -7.62
C VAL A 36 9.18 -10.36 -8.06
N GLU A 37 8.86 -11.56 -8.53
CA GLU A 37 7.54 -12.02 -8.95
C GLU A 37 6.49 -12.11 -7.82
N GLU A 38 6.95 -12.14 -6.57
CA GLU A 38 6.14 -12.19 -5.35
C GLU A 38 6.16 -10.86 -4.59
N ARG A 39 6.89 -9.85 -5.07
CA ARG A 39 6.91 -8.54 -4.43
C ARG A 39 5.57 -7.85 -4.61
N LEU A 40 5.06 -7.29 -3.52
CA LEU A 40 4.03 -6.28 -3.60
C LEU A 40 4.54 -5.12 -4.46
N ARG A 41 3.68 -4.54 -5.30
CA ARG A 41 3.94 -3.28 -6.00
C ARG A 41 3.15 -2.17 -5.30
N PRO A 42 3.76 -1.43 -4.36
CA PRO A 42 3.11 -0.37 -3.58
C PRO A 42 2.38 0.64 -4.46
N GLU A 43 2.97 0.97 -5.60
CA GLU A 43 2.43 1.92 -6.57
C GLU A 43 1.08 1.44 -7.12
N ALA A 44 0.99 0.15 -7.46
CA ALA A 44 -0.26 -0.45 -7.96
C ALA A 44 -1.37 -0.47 -6.89
N VAL A 45 -0.99 -0.60 -5.61
CA VAL A 45 -1.94 -0.51 -4.49
C VAL A 45 -2.48 0.90 -4.36
N ILE A 46 -1.60 1.90 -4.42
CA ILE A 46 -1.99 3.31 -4.36
C ILE A 46 -2.86 3.71 -5.55
N GLU A 47 -2.50 3.31 -6.77
CA GLU A 47 -3.30 3.54 -7.97
C GLU A 47 -4.70 2.92 -7.84
N ALA A 48 -4.79 1.69 -7.33
CA ALA A 48 -6.07 1.01 -7.14
C ALA A 48 -6.98 1.73 -6.13
N ILE A 49 -6.42 2.26 -5.04
CA ILE A 49 -7.19 3.01 -4.02
C ILE A 49 -7.54 4.42 -4.55
N ALA A 50 -6.61 5.10 -5.21
CA ALA A 50 -6.87 6.40 -5.83
C ALA A 50 -8.00 6.33 -6.86
N ALA A 51 -8.08 5.22 -7.63
CA ALA A 51 -9.17 4.97 -8.57
C ALA A 51 -10.55 4.85 -7.90
N THR A 52 -10.63 4.59 -6.59
CA THR A 52 -11.90 4.63 -5.85
C THR A 52 -12.30 6.03 -5.39
N GLY A 53 -11.55 7.08 -5.80
CA GLY A 53 -11.78 8.47 -5.40
C GLY A 53 -11.27 8.81 -4.00
N LYS A 54 -10.51 7.90 -3.37
CA LYS A 54 -9.96 8.08 -2.02
C LYS A 54 -8.51 8.56 -2.09
N PRO A 55 -8.11 9.54 -1.26
CA PRO A 55 -6.72 9.98 -1.22
C PRO A 55 -5.81 8.82 -0.78
N ALA A 56 -4.79 8.56 -1.58
CA ALA A 56 -3.82 7.50 -1.34
C ALA A 56 -2.41 8.01 -1.66
N PHE A 57 -1.47 7.81 -0.73
CA PHE A 57 -0.10 8.32 -0.86
C PHE A 57 0.93 7.23 -0.54
N TYR A 58 1.98 7.16 -1.34
CA TYR A 58 3.16 6.35 -1.07
C TYR A 58 4.28 7.23 -0.56
N GLU A 59 4.84 6.88 0.59
CA GLU A 59 5.90 7.62 1.25
C GLU A 59 7.07 6.70 1.61
N LYS A 60 8.28 7.27 1.71
CA LYS A 60 9.48 6.46 1.99
C LYS A 60 9.41 5.77 3.37
N ASN A 61 8.93 6.49 4.38
CA ASN A 61 8.94 6.05 5.77
C ASN A 61 7.93 6.85 6.61
N ALA A 62 7.91 6.58 7.91
CA ALA A 62 7.04 7.28 8.86
C ALA A 62 7.23 8.82 8.85
N ASP A 63 8.46 9.32 8.69
CA ASP A 63 8.71 10.76 8.61
C ASP A 63 8.06 11.38 7.37
N GLY A 64 8.11 10.69 6.22
CA GLY A 64 7.42 11.10 5.00
C GLY A 64 5.91 11.16 5.19
N ILE A 65 5.34 10.13 5.83
CA ILE A 65 3.92 10.09 6.19
C ILE A 65 3.56 11.29 7.06
N LEU A 66 4.30 11.55 8.15
CA LEU A 66 4.00 12.65 9.07
C LEU A 66 4.06 14.01 8.38
N ARG A 67 5.07 14.25 7.52
CA ARG A 67 5.18 15.51 6.77
C ARG A 67 3.96 15.79 5.90
N ARG A 68 3.30 14.74 5.41
CA ARG A 68 2.12 14.87 4.55
C ARG A 68 0.80 14.82 5.29
N LEU A 69 0.72 14.03 6.37
CA LEU A 69 -0.48 13.88 7.18
C LEU A 69 -0.75 15.13 8.03
N VAL A 70 0.26 15.67 8.71
CA VAL A 70 0.08 16.78 9.66
C VAL A 70 -0.61 18.00 9.04
N PRO A 71 -0.30 18.44 7.80
CA PRO A 71 -1.00 19.55 7.16
C PRO A 71 -2.47 19.29 6.78
N LEU A 72 -2.96 18.06 6.89
CA LEU A 72 -4.33 17.65 6.54
C LEU A 72 -5.25 17.51 7.77
N LEU A 73 -4.70 17.68 8.98
CA LEU A 73 -5.42 17.67 10.25
C LEU A 73 -5.90 19.08 10.61
#